data_AF-A0A7C4UB00-F1
#
_entry.id   AF-A0A7C4UB00-F1
#
_cell.length_a   1.000
_cell.length_b   1.000
_cell.length_c   1.000
_cell.angle_alpha   90.00
_cell.angle_beta   90.00
_cell.angle_gamma   90.00
#
_symmetry.space_group_name_H-M   'P 1'
#
loop_
_entity.id
_entity.type
_entity.pdbx_description
1 polymer ?
#
loop_
_entity_poly.entity_id
_entity_poly.type
_entity_poly.pdbx_seq_one_letter_code
_entity_poly.pdbx_strand_id
1 'polypeptide(L)'
;MKKFRYVIVSSNGCSHDLMSDEQFEPYGLTARMVYDLPHLLQKGWQPVRETPMGGSGNEWISYSLVLLEKEAPEVPVDEVQPA
;
A
#
# COMPACT_ATOMS: atom_id res chain seq x y z
N MET A 1 5.28 -13.48 12.51
CA MET A 1 5.04 -12.05 12.90
C MET A 1 4.44 -11.35 11.70
N LYS A 2 3.44 -10.47 11.86
CA LYS A 2 2.84 -9.78 10.72
C LYS A 2 3.64 -8.55 10.30
N LYS A 3 3.70 -8.28 8.99
CA LYS A 3 4.15 -7.02 8.38
C LYS A 3 2.94 -6.22 7.95
N PHE A 4 3.04 -4.90 8.00
CA PHE A 4 1.98 -3.98 7.62
C PHE A 4 2.45 -2.98 6.56
N ARG A 5 1.55 -2.60 5.64
CA ARG A 5 1.76 -1.53 4.64
C ARG A 5 0.51 -0.68 4.50
N TYR A 6 0.69 0.60 4.22
CA TYR A 6 -0.41 1.49 3.90
C TYR A 6 -0.37 1.84 2.42
N VAL A 7 -1.53 1.78 1.78
CA VAL A 7 -1.71 2.12 0.37
C VAL A 7 -2.81 3.14 0.25
N ILE A 8 -2.56 4.23 -0.47
CA ILE A 8 -3.61 5.16 -0.88
C ILE A 8 -4.25 4.59 -2.14
N VAL A 9 -5.58 4.45 -2.14
CA VAL A 9 -6.36 4.07 -3.32
C VAL A 9 -7.20 5.27 -3.71
N SER A 10 -7.32 5.52 -5.01
CA SER A 10 -8.10 6.62 -5.56
C SER A 10 -9.22 6.11 -6.46
N SER A 11 -10.30 6.88 -6.58
CA SER A 11 -11.50 6.47 -7.32
C SER A 11 -11.31 6.32 -8.83
N ASN A 12 -10.17 6.74 -9.38
CA ASN A 12 -9.79 6.49 -10.77
C ASN A 12 -9.01 5.16 -10.96
N GLY A 13 -8.86 4.38 -9.88
CA GLY A 13 -8.17 3.09 -9.89
C GLY A 13 -6.67 3.17 -9.61
N CYS A 14 -6.06 4.36 -9.47
CA CYS A 14 -4.67 4.46 -9.05
C CYS A 14 -4.51 4.06 -7.59
N SER A 15 -3.35 3.48 -7.29
CA SER A 15 -2.97 3.09 -5.93
C SER A 15 -1.48 3.29 -5.70
N HIS A 16 -1.13 3.84 -4.54
CA HIS A 16 0.24 4.20 -4.18
C HIS A 16 0.65 3.57 -2.85
N ASP A 17 1.77 2.83 -2.85
CA ASP A 17 2.38 2.31 -1.63
C ASP A 17 3.18 3.40 -0.90
N LEU A 18 2.76 3.74 0.32
CA LEU A 18 3.43 4.74 1.15
C LEU A 18 4.81 4.31 1.67
N MET A 19 5.18 3.05 1.46
CA MET A 19 6.53 2.54 1.75
C MET A 19 7.42 2.50 0.49
N SER A 20 6.95 3.01 -0.65
CA SER A 20 7.79 3.19 -1.84
C SER A 20 8.70 4.41 -1.67
N ASP A 21 9.83 4.43 -2.39
CA ASP A 21 10.73 5.59 -2.42
C ASP A 21 10.16 6.73 -3.30
N GLU A 22 9.06 6.49 -4.03
CA GLU A 22 8.41 7.50 -4.86
C GLU A 22 7.53 8.42 -4.00
N GLN A 23 7.57 9.73 -4.26
CA GLN A 23 6.71 10.67 -3.57
C GLN A 23 5.27 10.52 -4.05
N PHE A 24 4.31 10.44 -3.12
CA PHE A 24 2.90 10.49 -3.47
C PHE A 24 2.55 11.89 -4.01
N GLU A 25 2.04 11.93 -5.24
CA GLU A 25 1.38 13.11 -5.80
C GLU A 25 -0.12 12.82 -5.94
N PRO A 26 -1.01 13.72 -5.47
CA PRO A 26 -2.44 13.59 -5.70
C PRO A 26 -2.72 13.34 -7.18
N TYR A 27 -3.44 12.27 -7.47
CA TYR A 27 -3.68 11.87 -8.85
C TYR A 27 -4.67 12.84 -9.48
N GLY A 28 -4.19 13.92 -10.09
CA GLY A 28 -4.97 14.77 -11.00
C GLY A 28 -5.02 14.20 -12.43
N LEU A 29 -5.69 14.90 -13.35
CA LEU A 29 -5.80 14.50 -14.77
C LEU A 29 -4.44 14.34 -15.48
N THR A 30 -3.38 14.92 -14.93
CA THR A 30 -2.02 14.94 -15.51
C THR A 30 -1.00 14.14 -14.70
N ALA A 31 -1.40 13.53 -13.59
CA ALA A 31 -0.48 12.79 -12.72
C ALA A 31 -0.14 11.42 -13.33
N ARG A 32 1.08 10.94 -13.07
CA ARG A 32 1.50 9.59 -13.44
C ARG A 32 0.63 8.57 -12.72
N MET A 33 -0.10 7.74 -13.46
CA MET A 33 -0.90 6.67 -12.86
C MET A 33 0.00 5.56 -12.32
N VAL A 34 -0.18 5.19 -11.04
CA VAL A 34 0.53 4.08 -10.38
C VAL A 34 -0.49 3.08 -9.87
N TYR A 35 -0.12 1.79 -9.88
CA TYR A 35 -1.00 0.67 -9.57
C TYR A 35 -0.32 -0.34 -8.63
N ASP A 36 0.14 0.12 -7.47
CA ASP A 36 0.88 -0.71 -6.52
C ASP A 36 0.03 -1.79 -5.84
N LEU A 37 -1.26 -1.52 -5.58
CA LEU A 37 -2.13 -2.43 -4.86
C LEU A 37 -2.25 -3.81 -5.55
N PRO A 38 -2.55 -3.91 -6.86
CA PRO A 38 -2.53 -5.20 -7.56
C PRO A 38 -1.21 -5.98 -7.39
N HIS A 39 -0.06 -5.29 -7.46
CA HIS A 39 1.25 -5.92 -7.28
C HIS A 39 1.45 -6.43 -5.84
N LEU A 40 0.99 -5.69 -4.84
CA LEU A 40 1.05 -6.11 -3.44
C LEU A 40 0.14 -7.31 -3.18
N LEU A 41 -1.07 -7.30 -3.71
CA LEU A 41 -2.01 -8.44 -3.59
C LEU A 41 -1.42 -9.72 -4.20
N GLN A 42 -0.80 -9.63 -5.39
CA GLN A 42 -0.10 -10.77 -6.02
C GLN A 42 1.08 -11.28 -5.17
N LYS A 43 1.73 -10.40 -4.40
CA LYS A 43 2.80 -10.75 -3.47
C LYS A 43 2.26 -11.33 -2.14
N GLY A 44 0.96 -11.55 -2.01
CA GLY A 44 0.35 -12.16 -0.82
C GLY A 44 0.08 -11.18 0.32
N TRP A 45 0.05 -9.87 0.05
CA TRP A 45 -0.52 -8.90 0.99
C TRP A 45 -2.04 -9.00 0.98
N GLN A 46 -2.68 -8.78 2.12
CA GLN A 46 -4.14 -8.84 2.28
C GLN A 46 -4.69 -7.56 2.92
N PRO A 47 -5.78 -6.98 2.40
CA PRO A 47 -6.41 -5.81 3.01
C PRO A 47 -7.13 -6.19 4.30
N VAL A 48 -6.90 -5.40 5.36
CA VAL A 48 -7.50 -5.65 6.68
C VAL A 48 -8.28 -4.48 7.24
N ARG A 49 -8.05 -3.27 6.72
CA ARG A 49 -8.81 -2.08 7.08
C ARG A 49 -8.79 -1.08 5.94
N GLU A 50 -9.91 -0.38 5.78
CA GLU A 50 -10.06 0.77 4.89
C GLU A 50 -10.57 1.97 5.70
N THR A 51 -9.98 3.14 5.44
CA THR A 51 -10.41 4.43 6.00
C THR A 51 -10.70 5.41 4.86
N PRO A 52 -11.96 5.85 4.68
CA PRO A 52 -12.29 6.88 3.71
C PRO A 52 -11.59 8.21 4.06
N MET A 53 -10.96 8.87 3.08
CA MET A 53 -10.27 10.15 3.28
C MET A 53 -10.99 11.34 2.61
N GLY A 54 -12.03 11.08 1.81
CA GLY A 54 -12.73 12.10 1.04
C GLY A 54 -11.98 12.49 -0.23
N GLY A 55 -12.43 13.56 -0.90
CA GLY A 55 -11.75 14.18 -2.04
C GLY A 55 -11.27 15.58 -1.68
N SER A 56 -10.16 16.03 -2.25
CA SER A 56 -9.80 17.45 -2.15
C SER A 56 -10.84 18.23 -2.95
N GLY A 57 -11.43 19.29 -2.41
CA GLY A 57 -12.58 19.99 -3.02
C GLY A 57 -12.38 20.56 -4.43
N ASN A 58 -11.15 20.46 -4.98
CA ASN A 58 -10.77 20.87 -6.33
C ASN A 58 -10.56 19.68 -7.28
N GLU A 59 -10.56 18.44 -6.79
CA GLU A 59 -10.33 17.22 -7.56
C GLU A 59 -11.57 16.32 -7.49
N TRP A 60 -12.08 15.90 -8.64
CA TRP A 60 -13.19 14.93 -8.76
C TRP A 60 -12.78 13.50 -8.34
N ILE A 61 -11.77 13.39 -7.50
CA ILE A 61 -11.11 12.14 -7.13
C ILE A 61 -11.19 12.01 -5.62
N SER A 62 -11.78 10.88 -5.22
CA SER A 62 -11.90 10.48 -3.82
C SER A 62 -10.82 9.46 -3.50
N TYR A 63 -10.35 9.48 -2.26
CA TYR A 63 -9.27 8.64 -1.79
C TYR A 63 -9.70 7.80 -0.59
N SER A 64 -9.12 6.60 -0.49
CA SER A 64 -9.18 5.69 0.65
C SER A 64 -7.77 5.35 1.11
N LEU A 65 -7.55 5.27 2.41
CA LEU A 65 -6.34 4.68 2.99
C LEU A 65 -6.61 3.20 3.31
N VAL A 66 -5.84 2.30 2.70
CA VAL A 66 -5.97 0.86 2.88
C VAL A 66 -4.76 0.33 3.65
N LEU A 67 -5.03 -0.35 4.77
CA LEU A 67 -4.02 -1.10 5.52
C LEU A 67 -3.97 -2.54 5.01
N LEU A 68 -2.78 -2.96 4.61
CA LEU A 68 -2.46 -4.32 4.21
C LEU A 68 -1.65 -5.02 5.29
N GLU A 69 -1.85 -6.32 5.44
CA GLU A 69 -1.00 -7.20 6.24
C GLU A 69 -0.41 -8.35 5.40
N LYS A 70 0.73 -8.88 5.84
CA LYS A 70 1.34 -10.08 5.29
C LYS A 70 2.10 -10.83 6.39
N GLU A 71 2.01 -12.15 6.41
CA GLU A 71 2.85 -12.96 7.30
C GLU A 71 4.35 -12.79 6.96
N ALA A 72 5.18 -12.50 7.96
CA ALA A 72 6.62 -12.56 7.80
C ALA A 72 7.05 -14.02 7.74
N PRO A 73 8.05 -14.36 6.90
CA PRO A 73 8.69 -15.67 6.98
C PRO A 73 9.17 -15.92 8.40
N GLU A 74 8.86 -17.09 8.96
CA GLU A 74 9.49 -17.53 10.20
C GLU A 74 10.99 -17.69 9.92
N VAL A 75 11.83 -16.95 10.63
CA VAL A 75 13.28 -17.13 10.56
C VAL A 75 13.59 -18.43 11.31
N PRO A 76 14.11 -19.49 10.66
CA PRO A 76 14.49 -20.70 11.36
C PRO A 76 15.56 -20.39 12.40
N VAL A 77 15.36 -20.88 13.63
CA VAL A 77 16.18 -20.56 14.80
C VAL A 77 17.55 -21.30 14.82
N ASP A 78 17.90 -22.00 13.74
CA ASP A 78 19.03 -22.95 13.70
C ASP A 78 20.37 -22.39 13.18
N GLU A 79 20.47 -21.09 12.84
CA GLU A 79 21.73 -20.48 12.36
C GLU A 79 22.50 -19.68 13.43
N VAL A 80 22.27 -19.93 14.71
CA VAL A 80 23.18 -19.45 15.77
C VAL A 80 24.18 -20.57 16.09
N GLN A 81 25.21 -20.73 15.25
CA GLN A 81 26.41 -21.45 15.65
C GLN A 81 27.17 -20.60 16.67
N PRO A 82 27.35 -21.06 17.94
CA PRO A 82 28.30 -20.42 18.82
C PRO A 82 29.72 -20.70 18.32
N ALA A 83 30.49 -19.62 18.17
CA ALA A 83 31.94 -19.67 17.97
C ALA A 83 32.67 -20.12 19.25
#